data_AF-A0A8H6MNA2-F1
#
_entry.id   AF-A0A8H6MNA2-F1
#
_cell.length_a   1.000
_cell.length_b   1.000
_cell.length_c   1.000
_cell.angle_alpha   90.00
_cell.angle_beta   90.00
_cell.angle_gamma   90.00
#
_symmetry.space_group_name_H-M   'P 1'
#
loop_
_entity.id
_entity.type
_entity.pdbx_description
1 polymer ?
#
loop_
_entity_poly.entity_id
_entity_poly.type
_entity_poly.pdbx_seq_one_letter_code
_entity_poly.pdbx_strand_id
1 'polypeptide(L)'
;MEKGAVSRSEFVVRARALDDQLECLIRDLPLEWLPRKAPAPEDDPNVLDDYYDVYPDHYTAQVINALRTMRLIIYKLFDQYVPDHDYLGEERLRDGIRDSTRRICASVPQFMLPWASPENSLPFSPVQLLRCSTFLTPLYFVNQVTEDPLIRQWVAWCMRFMWESGGLRAAKDIEDIVKTSPNLGYWTVFAMTGSYAFAA
;
A
#
# COMPACT_ATOMS: atom_id res chain seq x y z
N MET A 1 18.18 -21.25 -26.85
CA MET A 1 17.33 -20.05 -26.80
C MET A 1 17.35 -19.53 -25.36
N GLU A 2 18.31 -18.68 -25.03
CA GLU A 2 18.32 -17.96 -23.76
C GLU A 2 17.27 -16.84 -23.84
N LYS A 3 16.16 -16.98 -23.11
CA LYS A 3 15.15 -15.93 -23.00
C LYS A 3 15.66 -14.84 -22.06
N GLY A 4 15.89 -13.64 -22.60
CA GLY A 4 15.70 -12.35 -21.95
C GLY A 4 16.28 -12.15 -20.54
N ALA A 5 17.57 -12.42 -20.34
CA ALA A 5 18.24 -12.04 -19.10
C ALA A 5 18.55 -10.53 -19.11
N VAL A 6 17.92 -9.77 -18.22
CA VAL A 6 18.28 -8.36 -17.98
C VAL A 6 19.55 -8.34 -17.12
N SER A 7 20.60 -7.66 -17.57
CA SER A 7 21.83 -7.54 -16.78
C SER A 7 21.60 -6.71 -15.51
N ARG A 8 22.44 -6.89 -14.47
CA ARG A 8 22.30 -6.11 -13.21
C ARG A 8 22.37 -4.60 -13.47
N SER A 9 23.29 -4.15 -14.32
CA SER A 9 23.41 -2.74 -14.68
C SER A 9 22.19 -2.23 -15.43
N GLU A 10 21.66 -3.01 -16.38
CA GLU A 10 20.44 -2.68 -17.11
C GLU A 10 19.22 -2.62 -16.18
N PHE A 11 19.11 -3.56 -15.21
CA PHE A 11 18.09 -3.53 -14.17
C PHE A 11 18.15 -2.23 -13.37
N VAL A 12 19.34 -1.86 -12.85
CA VAL A 12 19.51 -0.64 -12.05
C VAL A 12 19.07 0.59 -12.84
N VAL A 13 19.52 0.71 -14.10
CA VAL A 13 19.19 1.87 -14.95
C VAL A 13 17.67 1.94 -15.18
N ARG A 14 17.04 0.82 -15.56
CA ARG A 14 15.59 0.81 -15.84
C ARG A 14 14.74 1.01 -14.59
N ALA A 15 15.10 0.39 -13.49
CA ALA A 15 14.37 0.49 -12.23
C ALA A 15 14.44 1.92 -11.67
N ARG A 16 15.61 2.59 -11.74
CA ARG A 16 15.74 4.01 -11.36
C ARG A 16 14.90 4.91 -12.28
N ALA A 17 15.01 4.73 -13.59
CA ALA A 17 14.23 5.53 -14.54
C ALA A 17 12.73 5.39 -14.32
N LEU A 18 12.25 4.17 -14.01
CA LEU A 18 10.84 3.94 -13.69
C LEU A 18 10.44 4.57 -12.35
N ASP A 19 11.26 4.46 -11.31
CA ASP A 19 11.00 5.11 -10.02
C ASP A 19 10.94 6.64 -10.16
N ASP A 20 11.88 7.23 -10.90
CA ASP A 20 11.91 8.68 -11.18
C ASP A 20 10.62 9.12 -11.92
N GLN A 21 10.14 8.32 -12.88
CA GLN A 21 8.88 8.59 -13.60
C GLN A 21 7.66 8.51 -12.67
N LEU A 22 7.58 7.48 -11.83
CA LEU A 22 6.49 7.33 -10.85
C LEU A 22 6.50 8.47 -9.83
N GLU A 23 7.69 8.88 -9.38
CA GLU A 23 7.87 10.02 -8.47
C GLU A 23 7.40 11.33 -9.10
N CYS A 24 7.72 11.57 -10.38
CA CYS A 24 7.21 12.72 -11.11
C CYS A 24 5.68 12.69 -11.22
N LEU A 25 5.08 11.54 -11.56
CA LEU A 25 3.63 11.40 -11.62
C LEU A 25 2.94 11.69 -10.28
N ILE A 26 3.53 11.24 -9.16
CA ILE A 26 2.98 11.50 -7.80
C ILE A 26 3.17 12.96 -7.40
N ARG A 27 4.29 13.59 -7.77
CA ARG A 27 4.57 15.01 -7.47
C ARG A 27 3.68 15.94 -8.27
N ASP A 28 3.46 15.63 -9.54
CA ASP A 28 2.79 16.49 -10.51
C ASP A 28 1.29 16.14 -10.64
N LEU A 29 0.69 15.62 -9.56
CA LEU A 29 -0.74 15.33 -9.50
C LEU A 29 -1.57 16.62 -9.64
N PRO A 30 -2.75 16.56 -10.29
CA PRO A 30 -3.70 17.67 -10.28
C PRO A 30 -4.06 18.09 -8.84
N LEU A 31 -4.28 19.38 -8.60
CA LEU A 31 -4.58 19.90 -7.26
C LEU A 31 -5.84 19.28 -6.68
N GLU A 32 -6.82 19.01 -7.54
CA GLU A 32 -8.07 18.34 -7.21
C GLU A 32 -7.88 16.90 -6.74
N TRP A 33 -6.74 16.25 -7.02
CA TRP A 33 -6.44 14.88 -6.61
C TRP A 33 -5.63 14.81 -5.31
N LEU A 34 -5.13 15.95 -4.83
CA LEU A 34 -4.37 15.99 -3.60
C LEU A 34 -5.27 15.65 -2.40
N PRO A 35 -4.86 14.71 -1.54
CA PRO A 35 -5.65 14.40 -0.35
C PRO A 35 -5.63 15.59 0.61
N ARG A 36 -6.78 15.83 1.25
CA ARG A 36 -6.84 16.70 2.42
C ARG A 36 -6.43 15.89 3.65
N LYS A 37 -5.49 16.38 4.43
CA LYS A 37 -5.17 15.80 5.74
C LYS A 37 -6.28 16.15 6.74
N ALA A 38 -6.90 15.14 7.32
CA ALA A 38 -7.88 15.28 8.37
C ALA A 38 -7.25 14.85 9.70
N PRO A 39 -7.42 15.61 10.80
CA PRO A 39 -6.93 15.19 12.10
C PRO A 39 -7.64 13.91 12.54
N ALA A 40 -6.88 12.98 13.11
CA ALA A 40 -7.46 11.86 13.81
C ALA A 40 -8.09 12.34 15.14
N PRO A 41 -9.13 11.67 15.66
CA PRO A 41 -9.55 11.87 17.05
C PRO A 41 -8.37 11.63 17.99
N GLU A 42 -8.30 12.40 19.07
CA GLU A 42 -7.20 12.31 20.05
C GLU A 42 -7.11 10.88 20.62
N ASP A 43 -5.89 10.34 20.64
CA ASP A 43 -5.58 8.98 21.09
C ASP A 43 -6.35 7.84 20.38
N ASP A 44 -6.87 8.06 19.16
CA ASP A 44 -7.55 6.98 18.43
C ASP A 44 -6.54 5.91 17.98
N PRO A 45 -6.57 4.68 18.55
CA PRO A 45 -5.62 3.63 18.21
C PRO A 45 -5.82 3.08 16.79
N ASN A 46 -6.88 3.50 16.10
CA ASN A 46 -7.26 3.03 14.78
C ASN A 46 -6.58 3.82 13.65
N VAL A 47 -5.88 4.93 13.96
CA VAL A 47 -5.08 5.70 13.01
C VAL A 47 -3.60 5.54 13.36
N LEU A 48 -2.75 5.41 12.33
CA LEU A 48 -1.32 5.17 12.52
C LEU A 48 -0.59 6.41 13.05
N ASP A 49 -0.94 7.57 12.52
CA ASP A 49 -0.39 8.88 12.87
C ASP A 49 -1.51 9.77 13.46
N ASP A 50 -1.23 11.04 13.74
CA ASP A 50 -2.19 12.04 14.20
C ASP A 50 -3.15 12.55 13.10
N TYR A 51 -3.05 11.99 11.88
CA TYR A 51 -3.88 12.34 10.73
C TYR A 51 -4.16 11.15 9.82
N TYR A 52 -5.16 11.34 8.95
CA TYR A 52 -5.43 10.48 7.81
C TYR A 52 -5.69 11.31 6.56
N ASP A 53 -5.51 10.68 5.40
CA ASP A 53 -5.75 11.29 4.11
C ASP A 53 -7.22 11.13 3.71
N VAL A 54 -7.84 12.24 3.28
CA VAL A 54 -9.17 12.27 2.68
C VAL A 54 -9.03 12.62 1.20
N TYR A 55 -9.17 11.61 0.34
CA TYR A 55 -9.19 11.77 -1.11
C TYR A 55 -10.57 12.24 -1.60
N PRO A 56 -10.66 12.88 -2.77
CA PRO A 56 -11.93 13.31 -3.37
C PRO A 56 -12.89 12.14 -3.61
N ASP A 57 -12.34 11.00 -4.04
CA ASP A 57 -13.07 9.79 -4.34
C ASP A 57 -12.15 8.55 -4.21
N HIS A 58 -12.76 7.37 -4.26
CA HIS A 58 -12.03 6.10 -4.12
C HIS A 58 -11.12 5.79 -5.32
N TYR A 59 -11.45 6.27 -6.53
CA TYR A 59 -10.64 6.02 -7.73
C TYR A 59 -9.30 6.77 -7.64
N THR A 60 -9.34 8.01 -7.18
CA THR A 60 -8.16 8.84 -6.97
C THR A 60 -7.23 8.20 -5.94
N ALA A 61 -7.78 7.77 -4.80
CA ALA A 61 -7.01 7.05 -3.77
C ALA A 61 -6.40 5.75 -4.34
N GLN A 62 -7.16 4.98 -5.10
CA GLN A 62 -6.72 3.73 -5.72
C GLN A 62 -5.57 3.93 -6.70
N VAL A 63 -5.68 4.91 -7.61
CA VAL A 63 -4.62 5.21 -8.60
C VAL A 63 -3.34 5.65 -7.89
N ILE A 64 -3.45 6.56 -6.94
CA ILE A 64 -2.29 7.09 -6.21
C ILE A 64 -1.63 5.98 -5.38
N ASN A 65 -2.42 5.12 -4.73
CA ASN A 65 -1.87 3.98 -4.00
C ASN A 65 -1.27 2.92 -4.91
N ALA A 66 -1.81 2.70 -6.11
CA ALA A 66 -1.19 1.82 -7.10
C ALA A 66 0.20 2.33 -7.49
N LEU A 67 0.37 3.64 -7.72
CA LEU A 67 1.69 4.23 -8.00
C LEU A 67 2.67 4.03 -6.82
N ARG A 68 2.21 4.25 -5.59
CA ARG A 68 3.02 4.01 -4.38
C ARG A 68 3.40 2.53 -4.23
N THR A 69 2.46 1.62 -4.48
CA THR A 69 2.73 0.18 -4.46
C THR A 69 3.72 -0.23 -5.55
N MET A 70 3.63 0.34 -6.77
CA MET A 70 4.62 0.11 -7.83
C MET A 70 6.02 0.55 -7.40
N ARG A 71 6.16 1.70 -6.74
CA ARG A 71 7.46 2.14 -6.16
C ARG A 71 7.97 1.16 -5.12
N LEU A 72 7.12 0.71 -4.19
CA LEU A 72 7.50 -0.32 -3.23
C LEU A 72 7.99 -1.61 -3.91
N ILE A 73 7.38 -2.00 -5.04
CA ILE A 73 7.79 -3.20 -5.79
C ILE A 73 9.19 -3.00 -6.36
N ILE A 74 9.46 -1.83 -6.96
CA ILE A 74 10.79 -1.46 -7.46
C ILE A 74 11.82 -1.51 -6.33
N TYR A 75 11.48 -0.96 -5.16
CA TYR A 75 12.33 -0.98 -3.98
C TYR A 75 12.64 -2.39 -3.49
N LYS A 76 11.65 -3.27 -3.45
CA LYS A 76 11.87 -4.66 -3.05
C LYS A 76 12.76 -5.41 -4.06
N LEU A 77 12.61 -5.11 -5.35
CA LEU A 77 13.48 -5.67 -6.38
C LEU A 77 14.93 -5.14 -6.25
N PHE A 78 15.12 -3.87 -5.88
CA PHE A 78 16.44 -3.31 -5.62
C PHE A 78 17.16 -4.04 -4.49
N ASP A 79 16.47 -4.25 -3.37
CA ASP A 79 16.95 -5.03 -2.21
C ASP A 79 17.34 -6.46 -2.63
N GLN A 80 16.55 -7.11 -3.48
CA GLN A 80 16.79 -8.49 -3.92
C GLN A 80 17.95 -8.65 -4.91
N TYR A 81 18.06 -7.78 -5.92
CA TYR A 81 18.97 -8.00 -7.06
C TYR A 81 20.30 -7.27 -6.96
N VAL A 82 20.42 -6.33 -6.03
CA VAL A 82 21.59 -5.48 -5.88
C VAL A 82 21.85 -5.23 -4.38
N PRO A 83 22.33 -6.22 -3.64
CA PRO A 83 22.53 -6.10 -2.18
C PRO A 83 23.62 -5.09 -1.80
N ASP A 84 24.56 -4.78 -2.71
CA ASP A 84 25.71 -3.90 -2.48
C ASP A 84 25.49 -2.50 -3.08
N HIS A 85 24.35 -1.86 -2.81
CA HIS A 85 24.13 -0.48 -3.25
C HIS A 85 25.07 0.49 -2.54
N ASP A 86 25.52 1.53 -3.26
CA ASP A 86 26.18 2.69 -2.63
C ASP A 86 25.26 3.33 -1.57
N TYR A 87 25.85 3.91 -0.53
CA TYR A 87 25.18 4.45 0.66
C TYR A 87 24.02 5.41 0.30
N LEU A 88 24.22 6.25 -0.71
CA LEU A 88 23.21 7.19 -1.22
C LEU A 88 22.00 6.48 -1.85
N GLY A 89 22.19 5.31 -2.45
CA GLY A 89 21.11 4.50 -3.00
C GLY A 89 20.28 3.81 -1.91
N GLU A 90 20.94 3.39 -0.83
CA GLU A 90 20.31 2.74 0.31
C GLU A 90 19.45 3.71 1.13
N GLU A 91 19.91 4.96 1.32
CA GLU A 91 19.12 6.00 1.99
C GLU A 91 17.85 6.36 1.21
N ARG A 92 17.97 6.62 -0.11
CA ARG A 92 16.81 6.88 -0.98
C ARG A 92 15.80 5.74 -0.94
N LEU A 93 16.28 4.49 -0.95
CA LEU A 93 15.45 3.29 -0.86
C LEU A 93 14.66 3.25 0.46
N ARG A 94 15.36 3.42 1.59
CA ARG A 94 14.74 3.42 2.93
C ARG A 94 13.71 4.54 3.08
N ASP A 95 14.05 5.75 2.64
CA ASP A 95 13.15 6.90 2.70
C ASP A 95 11.94 6.73 1.81
N GLY A 96 12.14 6.19 0.60
CA GLY A 96 11.07 5.89 -0.34
C GLY A 96 10.11 4.82 0.18
N ILE A 97 10.63 3.75 0.80
CA ILE A 97 9.81 2.73 1.47
C ILE A 97 9.00 3.38 2.58
N ARG A 98 9.66 4.14 3.47
CA ARG A 98 9.05 4.79 4.62
C ARG A 98 7.94 5.78 4.23
N ASP A 99 8.16 6.62 3.22
CA ASP A 99 7.14 7.56 2.73
C ASP A 99 5.97 6.82 2.07
N SER A 100 6.26 5.85 1.20
CA SER A 100 5.22 5.11 0.49
C SER A 100 4.35 4.27 1.42
N THR A 101 4.93 3.61 2.43
CA THR A 101 4.18 2.81 3.41
C THR A 101 3.27 3.70 4.24
N ARG A 102 3.80 4.80 4.81
CA ARG A 102 2.98 5.74 5.60
C ARG A 102 1.86 6.35 4.79
N ARG A 103 2.10 6.77 3.55
CA ARG A 103 1.07 7.34 2.69
C ARG A 103 -0.02 6.34 2.28
N ILE A 104 0.34 5.08 2.04
CA ILE A 104 -0.66 4.01 1.83
C ILE A 104 -1.49 3.84 3.11
N CYS A 105 -0.84 3.74 4.27
CA CYS A 105 -1.52 3.60 5.57
C CYS A 105 -2.47 4.78 5.84
N ALA A 106 -2.02 6.02 5.66
CA ALA A 106 -2.82 7.23 5.90
C ALA A 106 -4.11 7.28 5.07
N SER A 107 -4.16 6.60 3.93
CA SER A 107 -5.35 6.58 3.07
C SER A 107 -6.43 5.58 3.47
N VAL A 108 -6.13 4.59 4.32
CA VAL A 108 -7.09 3.52 4.69
C VAL A 108 -8.26 4.04 5.55
N PRO A 109 -8.05 4.89 6.58
CA PRO A 109 -9.12 5.28 7.51
C PRO A 109 -10.37 5.84 6.82
N GLN A 110 -10.22 6.64 5.76
CA GLN A 110 -11.32 7.23 5.00
C GLN A 110 -12.35 6.17 4.54
N PHE A 111 -11.89 4.97 4.15
CA PHE A 111 -12.73 3.92 3.59
C PHE A 111 -13.16 2.87 4.63
N MET A 112 -12.44 2.81 5.74
CA MET A 112 -12.59 1.74 6.71
C MET A 112 -13.41 2.17 7.95
N LEU A 113 -13.21 3.40 8.44
CA LEU A 113 -13.71 3.81 9.75
C LEU A 113 -15.06 4.56 9.66
N PRO A 114 -16.08 4.17 10.45
CA PRO A 114 -17.39 4.83 10.44
C PRO A 114 -17.36 6.34 10.73
N TRP A 115 -16.46 6.76 11.61
CA TRP A 115 -16.33 8.18 11.97
C TRP A 115 -15.55 8.98 10.91
N ALA A 116 -14.77 8.32 10.04
CA ALA A 116 -13.92 8.99 9.06
C ALA A 116 -14.70 9.39 7.79
N SER A 117 -15.80 8.71 7.50
CA SER A 117 -16.71 9.02 6.39
C SER A 117 -18.14 8.59 6.75
N PRO A 118 -19.16 9.44 6.52
CA PRO A 118 -20.56 9.09 6.78
C PRO A 118 -21.08 7.96 5.88
N GLU A 119 -20.37 7.62 4.80
CA GLU A 119 -20.70 6.49 3.92
C GLU A 119 -20.30 5.13 4.51
N ASN A 120 -19.48 5.12 5.56
CA ASN A 120 -18.97 3.91 6.18
C ASN A 120 -19.95 3.41 7.25
N SER A 121 -20.19 2.11 7.27
CA SER A 121 -21.07 1.44 8.23
C SER A 121 -20.41 0.21 8.83
N LEU A 122 -20.91 -0.28 9.96
CA LEU A 122 -20.57 -1.60 10.49
C LEU A 122 -21.83 -2.46 10.60
N PRO A 123 -21.86 -3.66 9.97
CA PRO A 123 -20.85 -4.19 9.05
C PRO A 123 -20.71 -3.35 7.77
N PHE A 124 -19.65 -3.61 6.99
CA PHE A 124 -19.38 -2.83 5.78
C PHE A 124 -20.51 -3.00 4.76
N SER A 125 -20.90 -1.88 4.14
CA SER A 125 -21.79 -1.93 2.99
C SER A 125 -21.12 -2.64 1.80
N PRO A 126 -21.87 -3.15 0.81
CA PRO A 126 -21.27 -3.78 -0.38
C PRO A 126 -20.26 -2.88 -1.11
N VAL A 127 -20.53 -1.57 -1.19
CA VAL A 127 -19.61 -0.59 -1.78
C VAL A 127 -18.35 -0.43 -0.92
N GLN A 128 -18.51 -0.39 0.40
CA GLN A 128 -17.37 -0.31 1.32
C GLN A 128 -16.50 -1.58 1.27
N LEU A 129 -17.09 -2.76 1.15
CA LEU A 129 -16.35 -4.01 0.94
C LEU A 129 -15.48 -3.97 -0.32
N LEU A 130 -16.03 -3.46 -1.43
CA LEU A 130 -15.27 -3.28 -2.68
C LEU A 130 -14.12 -2.30 -2.50
N ARG A 131 -14.38 -1.13 -1.89
CA ARG A 131 -13.35 -0.12 -1.64
C ARG A 131 -12.25 -0.64 -0.69
N CYS A 132 -12.60 -1.31 0.39
CA CYS A 132 -11.62 -1.92 1.30
C CYS A 132 -10.83 -3.05 0.63
N SER A 133 -11.42 -3.77 -0.34
CA SER A 133 -10.72 -4.83 -1.07
C SER A 133 -9.50 -4.32 -1.86
N THR A 134 -9.53 -3.07 -2.34
CA THR A 134 -8.39 -2.48 -3.09
C THR A 134 -7.17 -2.24 -2.21
N PHE A 135 -7.32 -2.26 -0.89
CA PHE A 135 -6.23 -2.09 0.07
C PHE A 135 -5.56 -3.39 0.49
N LEU A 136 -6.17 -4.56 0.23
CA LEU A 136 -5.64 -5.83 0.72
C LEU A 136 -4.24 -6.14 0.20
N THR A 137 -4.01 -6.02 -1.11
CA THR A 137 -2.68 -6.25 -1.68
C THR A 137 -1.66 -5.18 -1.29
N PRO A 138 -1.98 -3.86 -1.34
CA PRO A 138 -1.09 -2.84 -0.83
C PRO A 138 -0.71 -3.05 0.64
N LEU A 139 -1.66 -3.36 1.52
CA LEU A 139 -1.41 -3.58 2.94
C LEU A 139 -0.56 -4.84 3.19
N TYR A 140 -0.86 -5.94 2.50
CA TYR A 140 0.01 -7.13 2.51
C TYR A 140 1.45 -6.76 2.19
N PHE A 141 1.65 -5.96 1.14
CA PHE A 141 2.96 -5.61 0.67
C PHE A 141 3.66 -4.62 1.60
N VAL A 142 2.93 -3.64 2.16
CA VAL A 142 3.44 -2.75 3.22
C VAL A 142 3.97 -3.57 4.39
N ASN A 143 3.23 -4.58 4.86
CA ASN A 143 3.67 -5.45 5.94
C ASN A 143 4.97 -6.21 5.58
N GLN A 144 5.14 -6.60 4.31
CA GLN A 144 6.32 -7.31 3.83
C GLN A 144 7.57 -6.41 3.75
N VAL A 145 7.43 -5.16 3.31
CA VAL A 145 8.57 -4.27 3.03
C VAL A 145 8.95 -3.33 4.17
N THR A 146 8.02 -3.00 5.07
CA THR A 146 8.31 -2.09 6.18
C THR A 146 9.19 -2.77 7.22
N GLU A 147 10.15 -2.03 7.78
CA GLU A 147 10.92 -2.43 8.97
C GLU A 147 10.29 -1.93 10.28
N ASP A 148 9.34 -0.99 10.19
CA ASP A 148 8.69 -0.36 11.33
C ASP A 148 7.65 -1.33 11.96
N PRO A 149 7.87 -1.78 13.22
CA PRO A 149 6.96 -2.70 13.89
C PRO A 149 5.57 -2.10 14.15
N LEU A 150 5.47 -0.77 14.33
CA LEU A 150 4.19 -0.10 14.53
C LEU A 150 3.35 -0.16 13.26
N ILE A 151 3.96 0.06 12.09
CA ILE A 151 3.27 -0.08 10.80
C ILE A 151 2.79 -1.52 10.61
N ARG A 152 3.61 -2.54 10.91
CA ARG A 152 3.20 -3.95 10.79
C ARG A 152 2.02 -4.27 11.71
N GLN A 153 2.07 -3.82 12.96
CA GLN A 153 0.99 -4.03 13.91
C GLN A 153 -0.30 -3.35 13.45
N TRP A 154 -0.21 -2.11 12.98
CA TRP A 154 -1.37 -1.37 12.49
C TRP A 154 -1.96 -1.98 11.21
N VAL A 155 -1.13 -2.47 10.29
CA VAL A 155 -1.60 -3.19 9.10
C VAL A 155 -2.34 -4.47 9.48
N ALA A 156 -1.80 -5.25 10.42
CA ALA A 156 -2.45 -6.46 10.90
C ALA A 156 -3.79 -6.14 11.59
N TRP A 157 -3.83 -5.04 12.34
CA TRP A 157 -5.08 -4.53 12.92
C TRP A 157 -6.09 -4.14 11.84
N CYS A 158 -5.69 -3.45 10.77
CA CYS A 158 -6.57 -3.10 9.65
C CYS A 158 -7.21 -4.35 9.03
N MET A 159 -6.40 -5.38 8.71
CA MET A 159 -6.90 -6.63 8.14
C MET A 159 -7.90 -7.32 9.07
N ARG A 160 -7.59 -7.38 10.38
CA ARG A 160 -8.49 -7.93 11.38
C ARG A 160 -9.78 -7.15 11.49
N PHE A 161 -9.72 -5.81 11.52
CA PHE A 161 -10.89 -4.95 11.60
C PHE A 161 -11.80 -5.13 10.36
N MET A 162 -11.22 -5.12 9.16
CA MET A 162 -11.96 -5.35 7.91
C MET A 162 -12.69 -6.70 7.91
N TRP A 163 -12.10 -7.74 8.51
CA TRP A 163 -12.72 -9.05 8.64
C TRP A 163 -13.76 -9.11 9.77
N GLU A 164 -13.35 -8.85 11.02
CA GLU A 164 -14.17 -9.06 12.22
C GLU A 164 -15.33 -8.08 12.33
N SER A 165 -15.08 -6.80 12.02
CA SER A 165 -16.10 -5.74 12.08
C SER A 165 -16.74 -5.49 10.72
N GLY A 166 -15.94 -5.55 9.64
CA GLY A 166 -16.40 -5.27 8.29
C GLY A 166 -17.03 -6.46 7.55
N GLY A 167 -16.72 -7.70 7.91
CA GLY A 167 -17.19 -8.90 7.22
C GLY A 167 -16.42 -9.24 5.93
N LEU A 168 -15.27 -8.61 5.67
CA LEU A 168 -14.48 -8.83 4.46
C LEU A 168 -13.64 -10.11 4.58
N ARG A 169 -14.15 -11.23 4.06
CA ARG A 169 -13.49 -12.54 4.16
C ARG A 169 -12.08 -12.58 3.57
N ALA A 170 -11.86 -11.88 2.46
CA ALA A 170 -10.54 -11.79 1.83
C ALA A 170 -9.49 -11.16 2.78
N ALA A 171 -9.90 -10.27 3.70
CA ALA A 171 -8.98 -9.70 4.69
C ALA A 171 -8.47 -10.76 5.68
N LYS A 172 -9.33 -11.72 6.07
CA LYS A 172 -8.93 -12.88 6.89
C LYS A 172 -7.91 -13.74 6.16
N ASP A 173 -8.17 -14.05 4.89
CA ASP A 173 -7.28 -14.89 4.09
C ASP A 173 -5.89 -14.24 3.98
N ILE A 174 -5.83 -12.92 3.79
CA ILE A 174 -4.56 -12.18 3.78
C ILE A 174 -3.90 -12.12 5.16
N GLU A 175 -4.66 -11.91 6.25
CA GLU A 175 -4.12 -11.98 7.61
C GLU A 175 -3.45 -13.33 7.89
N ASP A 176 -4.07 -14.42 7.45
CA ASP A 176 -3.54 -15.78 7.59
C ASP A 176 -2.28 -16.00 6.72
N ILE A 177 -2.23 -15.43 5.51
CA ILE A 177 -1.03 -15.45 4.66
C ILE A 177 0.12 -14.68 5.32
N VAL A 178 -0.14 -13.50 5.90
CA VAL A 178 0.87 -12.72 6.62
C VAL A 178 1.51 -13.54 7.74
N LYS A 179 0.74 -14.38 8.44
CA LYS A 179 1.23 -15.23 9.54
C LYS A 179 1.93 -16.49 9.05
N THR A 180 1.41 -17.15 8.03
CA THR A 180 1.86 -18.49 7.61
C THR A 180 2.88 -18.47 6.47
N SER A 181 2.81 -17.47 5.60
CA SER A 181 3.61 -17.33 4.38
C SER A 181 3.98 -15.86 4.12
N PRO A 182 4.73 -15.20 5.03
CA PRO A 182 5.03 -13.76 4.95
C PRO A 182 5.84 -13.37 3.71
N ASN A 183 6.50 -14.33 3.06
CA ASN A 183 7.32 -14.13 1.87
C ASN A 183 6.64 -14.58 0.57
N LEU A 184 5.32 -14.82 0.59
CA LEU A 184 4.57 -15.13 -0.63
C LEU A 184 4.73 -13.97 -1.65
N GLY A 185 4.88 -14.30 -2.92
CA GLY A 185 5.10 -13.29 -3.95
C GLY A 185 3.91 -12.32 -4.06
N TYR A 186 4.19 -11.02 -4.14
CA TYR A 186 3.18 -9.96 -4.30
C TYR A 186 2.14 -10.31 -5.38
N TRP A 187 2.61 -10.75 -6.56
CA TRP A 187 1.73 -11.08 -7.69
C TRP A 187 0.81 -12.27 -7.43
N THR A 188 1.24 -13.22 -6.59
CA THR A 188 0.40 -14.33 -6.15
C THR A 188 -0.74 -13.82 -5.27
N VAL A 189 -0.42 -12.96 -4.29
CA VAL A 189 -1.44 -12.34 -3.41
C VAL A 189 -2.38 -11.43 -4.20
N PHE A 190 -1.84 -10.69 -5.16
CA PHE A 190 -2.61 -9.86 -6.09
C PHE A 190 -3.64 -10.67 -6.88
N ALA A 191 -3.23 -11.83 -7.40
CA ALA A 191 -4.14 -12.74 -8.12
C ALA A 191 -5.22 -13.33 -7.19
N MET A 192 -4.87 -13.68 -5.96
CA MET A 192 -5.82 -14.22 -4.96
C MET A 192 -6.87 -13.20 -4.52
N THR A 193 -6.49 -11.93 -4.43
CA THR A 193 -7.38 -10.84 -4.01
C THR A 193 -8.25 -10.31 -5.14
N GLY A 194 -8.28 -10.96 -6.31
CA GLY A 194 -9.24 -10.66 -7.38
C GLY A 194 -8.88 -9.46 -8.25
N SER A 195 -7.66 -8.92 -8.15
CA SER A 195 -7.20 -7.82 -9.01
C SER A 195 -8.11 -6.57 -9.00
N TYR A 196 -8.84 -6.31 -7.92
CA TYR A 196 -9.77 -5.17 -7.81
C TYR A 196 -9.09 -3.80 -8.01
N ALA A 197 -7.75 -3.75 -7.99
CA ALA A 197 -6.96 -2.57 -8.36
C ALA A 197 -7.09 -2.16 -9.84
N PHE A 198 -7.55 -3.04 -10.75
CA PHE A 198 -7.72 -2.74 -12.19
C PHE A 198 -9.13 -3.00 -12.73
N ALA A 199 -10.03 -3.58 -11.92
CA ALA A 199 -11.40 -3.84 -12.32
C ALA A 199 -12.27 -2.61 -12.02
N ALA A 200 -12.25 -1.65 -12.95
CA ALA A 200 -13.25 -0.60 -13.09
C ALA A 200 -13.92 -0.74 -14.48
#